data_AF-M7BLZ0-F1
#
_entry.id   AF-M7BLZ0-F1
#
_cell.length_a   1.000
_cell.length_b   1.000
_cell.length_c   1.000
_cell.angle_alpha   90.00
_cell.angle_beta   90.00
_cell.angle_gamma   90.00
#
_symmetry.space_group_name_H-M   'P 1'
#
loop_
_entity.id
_entity.type
_entity.pdbx_description
1 polymer ?
#
loop_
_entity_poly.entity_id
_entity_poly.type
_entity_poly.pdbx_seq_one_letter_code
_entity_poly.pdbx_strand_id
1 'polypeptide(L)'
;MAKRLLTFQSYCEQVAAAGTRELKLTKAEWDEVKNLQDFLAKPNQTTVNLQAVDVTPGVLMKEWRKLSKFLQKNGGHIAEGILTSMQKREEKLFDNINFLAGVYVDPWYRILLTSREIPKAKEELLDIARRLEKQNLLLRLNSAKRVKKMKHNKSSHQRLNLRFQKVHILQK
;
A
#
# COMPACT_ATOMS: atom_id res chain seq x y z
N MET A 1 24.41 -3.86 -4.75
CA MET A 1 25.67 -3.69 -5.50
C MET A 1 26.87 -3.77 -4.57
N ALA A 2 27.02 -2.87 -3.58
CA ALA A 2 28.13 -2.87 -2.62
C ALA A 2 28.41 -4.24 -1.96
N LYS A 3 27.39 -4.93 -1.44
CA LYS A 3 27.52 -6.30 -0.90
C LYS A 3 28.15 -7.30 -1.89
N ARG A 4 27.75 -7.23 -3.16
CA ARG A 4 28.30 -8.11 -4.21
C ARG A 4 29.75 -7.74 -4.52
N LEU A 5 30.06 -6.44 -4.59
CA LEU A 5 31.43 -5.96 -4.79
C LEU A 5 32.37 -6.46 -3.68
N LEU A 6 31.94 -6.36 -2.42
CA LEU A 6 32.68 -6.92 -1.27
C LEU A 6 32.86 -8.45 -1.36
N THR A 7 31.85 -9.16 -1.87
CA THR A 7 31.95 -10.62 -2.08
C THR A 7 33.04 -10.98 -3.09
N PHE A 8 33.25 -10.13 -4.09
CA PHE A 8 34.26 -10.32 -5.13
C PHE A 8 35.59 -9.60 -4.85
N GLN A 9 35.81 -9.10 -3.64
CA GLN A 9 37.03 -8.34 -3.30
C GLN A 9 38.32 -9.09 -3.68
N SER A 10 38.44 -10.36 -3.26
CA SER A 10 39.63 -11.17 -3.55
C SER A 10 39.85 -11.39 -5.05
N TYR A 11 38.76 -11.51 -5.82
CA TYR A 11 38.83 -11.62 -7.28
C TYR A 11 39.31 -10.30 -7.91
N CYS A 12 38.77 -9.16 -7.48
CA CYS A 12 39.22 -7.85 -7.94
C CYS A 12 40.72 -7.63 -7.65
N GLU A 13 41.20 -8.03 -6.47
CA GLU A 13 42.62 -7.95 -6.10
C GLU A 13 43.51 -8.83 -6.98
N GLN A 14 43.08 -10.06 -7.29
CA GLN A 14 43.80 -10.97 -8.19
C GLN A 14 43.88 -10.43 -9.62
N VAL A 15 42.76 -9.93 -10.16
CA VAL A 15 42.72 -9.37 -11.53
C VAL A 15 43.53 -8.07 -11.60
N ALA A 16 43.52 -7.26 -10.54
CA ALA A 16 44.39 -6.09 -10.44
C ALA A 16 45.88 -6.48 -10.42
N ALA A 17 46.25 -7.54 -9.70
CA ALA A 17 47.61 -8.07 -9.69
C ALA A 17 48.04 -8.64 -11.06
N ALA A 18 47.10 -9.20 -11.82
CA ALA A 18 47.32 -9.72 -13.18
C ALA A 18 47.44 -8.61 -14.26
N GLY A 19 47.27 -7.34 -13.89
CA GLY A 19 47.56 -6.19 -14.77
C GLY A 19 46.40 -5.22 -15.00
N THR A 20 45.17 -5.55 -14.59
CA THR A 20 44.01 -4.65 -14.76
C THR A 20 43.94 -3.60 -13.66
N ARG A 21 44.66 -2.49 -13.85
CA ARG A 21 44.79 -1.42 -12.85
C ARG A 21 43.47 -0.75 -12.46
N GLU A 22 42.47 -0.76 -13.33
CA GLU A 22 41.14 -0.14 -13.13
C GLU A 22 40.35 -0.77 -11.98
N LEU A 23 40.64 -2.04 -11.64
CA LEU A 23 39.99 -2.75 -10.53
C LEU A 23 40.76 -2.62 -9.21
N LYS A 24 41.87 -1.87 -9.20
CA LYS A 24 42.72 -1.72 -8.03
C LYS A 24 42.16 -0.65 -7.09
N LEU A 25 41.31 -1.09 -6.17
CA LEU A 25 40.88 -0.29 -5.03
C LEU A 25 41.94 -0.36 -3.91
N THR A 26 42.17 0.76 -3.26
CA THR A 26 42.94 0.88 -2.03
C THR A 26 42.17 0.29 -0.86
N LYS A 27 42.87 0.00 0.24
CA LYS A 27 42.24 -0.44 1.48
C LYS A 27 41.19 0.56 1.99
N ALA A 28 41.48 1.86 1.89
CA ALA A 28 40.56 2.92 2.29
C ALA A 28 39.26 2.88 1.47
N GLU A 29 39.37 2.70 0.15
CA GLU A 29 38.18 2.59 -0.71
C GLU A 29 37.37 1.31 -0.40
N TRP A 30 38.03 0.20 -0.09
CA TRP A 30 37.32 -1.00 0.38
C TRP A 30 36.59 -0.79 1.71
N ASP A 31 37.23 -0.08 2.66
CA ASP A 31 36.62 0.29 3.93
C ASP A 31 35.41 1.22 3.70
N GLU A 32 35.48 2.15 2.75
CA GLU A 32 34.36 2.99 2.34
C GLU A 32 33.20 2.17 1.74
N VAL A 33 33.48 1.20 0.87
CA VAL A 33 32.46 0.30 0.31
C VAL A 33 31.77 -0.50 1.42
N LYS A 34 32.53 -0.96 2.41
CA LYS A 34 32.00 -1.67 3.58
C LYS A 34 31.11 -0.76 4.43
N ASN A 35 31.59 0.43 4.77
CA ASN A 35 30.82 1.43 5.51
C ASN A 35 29.52 1.78 4.79
N LEU A 36 29.56 1.92 3.45
CA LEU A 36 28.38 2.14 2.63
C LEU A 36 27.40 0.97 2.69
N GLN A 37 27.88 -0.26 2.59
CA GLN A 37 27.05 -1.46 2.68
C GLN A 37 26.38 -1.57 4.05
N ASP A 38 27.10 -1.29 5.12
CA ASP A 38 26.58 -1.37 6.49
C ASP A 38 25.54 -0.27 6.75
N PHE A 39 25.82 0.95 6.30
CA PHE A 39 24.87 2.06 6.38
C PHE A 39 23.57 1.76 5.60
N LEU A 40 23.68 1.25 4.36
CA LEU A 40 22.53 0.97 3.51
C LEU A 40 21.75 -0.29 3.91
N ALA A 41 22.27 -1.12 4.82
CA ALA A 41 21.59 -2.32 5.29
C ALA A 41 20.23 -1.99 5.92
N LYS A 42 20.15 -0.93 6.73
CA LYS A 42 18.92 -0.51 7.40
C LYS A 42 17.88 0.07 6.41
N PRO A 43 18.19 1.04 5.52
CA PRO A 43 17.30 1.46 4.45
C PRO A 43 16.79 0.29 3.60
N ASN A 44 17.67 -0.63 3.21
CA ASN A 44 17.31 -1.79 2.41
C ASN A 44 16.30 -2.70 3.15
N GLN A 45 16.56 -3.01 4.41
CA GLN A 45 15.62 -3.80 5.22
C GLN A 45 14.27 -3.11 5.36
N THR A 46 14.25 -1.79 5.57
CA THR A 46 13.00 -1.02 5.62
C THR A 46 12.24 -1.13 4.30
N THR A 47 12.92 -1.04 3.14
CA THR A 47 12.27 -1.21 1.84
C THR A 47 11.63 -2.58 1.69
N VAL A 48 12.31 -3.65 2.12
CA VAL A 48 11.74 -5.01 2.12
C VAL A 48 10.50 -5.07 3.01
N ASN A 49 10.56 -4.50 4.22
CA ASN A 49 9.40 -4.47 5.13
C ASN A 49 8.21 -3.72 4.50
N LEU A 50 8.47 -2.61 3.79
CA LEU A 50 7.44 -1.81 3.12
C LEU A 50 6.85 -2.49 1.87
N GLN A 51 7.54 -3.50 1.34
CA GLN A 51 7.08 -4.31 0.20
C GLN A 51 6.36 -5.60 0.63
N ALA A 52 6.20 -5.83 1.94
CA ALA A 52 5.45 -6.99 2.42
C ALA A 52 3.98 -6.92 1.97
N VAL A 53 3.40 -8.10 1.73
CA VAL A 53 2.04 -8.24 1.15
C VAL A 53 0.96 -7.67 2.07
N ASP A 54 1.20 -7.68 3.38
CA ASP A 54 0.28 -7.34 4.45
C ASP A 54 0.58 -5.99 5.12
N VAL A 55 1.28 -5.09 4.42
CA VAL A 55 1.59 -3.75 4.97
C VAL A 55 0.30 -2.95 5.17
N THR A 56 -0.01 -2.69 6.44
CA THR A 56 -1.08 -1.75 6.83
C THR A 56 -0.56 -0.30 6.79
N PRO A 57 -1.45 0.70 6.65
CA PRO A 57 -1.07 2.12 6.73
C PRO A 57 -0.27 2.46 8.01
N GLY A 58 -0.65 1.87 9.14
CA GLY A 58 0.05 2.07 10.41
C GLY A 58 1.46 1.48 10.43
N VAL A 59 1.65 0.28 9.88
CA VAL A 59 2.99 -0.32 9.71
C VAL A 59 3.86 0.55 8.80
N LEU A 60 3.29 1.01 7.68
CA LEU A 60 4.00 1.90 6.75
C LEU A 60 4.47 3.17 7.45
N MET A 61 3.58 3.87 8.16
CA MET A 61 3.93 5.10 8.87
C MET A 61 4.99 4.87 9.96
N LYS A 62 4.89 3.75 10.70
CA LYS A 62 5.88 3.35 11.70
C LYS A 62 7.27 3.17 11.07
N GLU A 63 7.37 2.32 10.05
CA GLU A 63 8.66 1.98 9.43
C GLU A 63 9.27 3.19 8.72
N TRP A 64 8.45 4.02 8.09
CA TRP A 64 8.86 5.30 7.50
C TRP A 64 9.50 6.23 8.53
N ARG A 65 8.79 6.53 9.63
CA ARG A 65 9.29 7.42 10.68
C ARG A 65 10.52 6.85 11.40
N LYS A 66 10.58 5.53 11.59
CA LYS A 66 11.78 4.86 12.13
C LYS A 66 12.99 5.07 11.23
N LEU A 67 12.83 4.92 9.92
CA LEU A 67 13.91 5.15 8.97
C LEU A 67 14.32 6.62 8.93
N SER A 68 13.36 7.56 8.90
CA SER A 68 13.67 9.00 8.96
C SER A 68 14.52 9.35 10.18
N LYS A 69 14.15 8.85 11.38
CA LYS A 69 14.94 9.06 12.61
C LYS A 69 16.32 8.44 12.54
N PHE A 70 16.44 7.24 11.95
CA PHE A 70 17.73 6.58 11.74
C PHE A 70 18.63 7.43 10.83
N LEU A 71 18.12 7.93 9.71
CA LEU A 71 18.88 8.75 8.76
C LEU A 71 19.31 10.08 9.39
N GLN A 72 18.41 10.73 10.13
CA GLN A 72 18.73 11.96 10.88
C GLN A 72 19.86 11.76 11.89
N LYS A 73 19.87 10.61 12.59
CA LYS A 73 20.90 10.31 13.59
C LYS A 73 22.27 10.02 12.96
N ASN A 74 22.31 9.34 11.83
CA ASN A 74 23.57 8.93 11.21
C ASN A 74 24.20 10.02 10.33
N GLY A 75 23.39 10.92 9.75
CA GLY A 75 23.88 12.06 8.98
C GLY A 75 24.71 11.68 7.74
N GLY A 76 25.40 12.68 7.17
CA GLY A 76 26.21 12.53 5.97
C GLY A 76 25.40 12.65 4.66
N HIS A 77 26.12 12.88 3.56
CA HIS A 77 25.51 13.22 2.27
C HIS A 77 24.52 12.18 1.75
N ILE A 78 24.80 10.88 1.96
CA ILE A 78 23.90 9.81 1.52
C ILE A 78 22.63 9.78 2.37
N ALA A 79 22.75 9.91 3.70
CA ALA A 79 21.58 9.94 4.58
C ALA A 79 20.70 11.14 4.28
N GLU A 80 21.31 12.31 4.06
CA GLU A 80 20.61 13.55 3.72
C GLU A 80 19.91 13.45 2.36
N GLY A 81 20.54 12.85 1.35
CA GLY A 81 19.92 12.61 0.05
C GLY A 81 18.71 11.68 0.13
N ILE A 82 18.80 10.61 0.94
CA ILE A 82 17.67 9.71 1.17
C ILE A 82 16.57 10.43 1.97
N LEU A 83 16.91 11.12 3.05
CA LEU A 83 15.96 11.82 3.91
C LEU A 83 15.18 12.90 3.14
N THR A 84 15.88 13.70 2.34
CA THR A 84 15.26 14.71 1.46
C THR A 84 14.28 14.07 0.49
N SER A 85 14.65 12.92 -0.09
CA SER A 85 13.78 12.18 -1.01
C SER A 85 12.56 11.59 -0.29
N MET A 86 12.73 11.13 0.96
CA MET A 86 11.63 10.68 1.79
C MET A 86 10.69 11.85 2.11
N GLN A 87 11.19 12.97 2.65
CA GLN A 87 10.35 14.12 3.02
C GLN A 87 9.46 14.62 1.86
N LYS A 88 10.02 14.72 0.64
CA LYS A 88 9.25 15.10 -0.56
C LYS A 88 8.08 14.15 -0.88
N ARG A 89 8.21 12.87 -0.53
CA ARG A 89 7.15 11.86 -0.71
C ARG A 89 6.21 11.80 0.50
N GLU A 90 6.73 12.09 1.69
CA GLU A 90 6.00 12.05 2.95
C GLU A 90 4.78 12.97 2.91
N GLU A 91 4.95 14.21 2.44
CA GLU A 91 3.85 15.16 2.29
C GLU A 91 2.70 14.58 1.48
N LYS A 92 2.99 13.94 0.34
CA LYS A 92 1.95 13.36 -0.54
C LYS A 92 1.32 12.09 0.02
N LEU A 93 2.10 11.29 0.75
CA LEU A 93 1.64 10.01 1.30
C LEU A 93 0.78 10.21 2.55
N PHE A 94 1.21 11.10 3.45
CA PHE A 94 0.57 11.30 4.74
C PHE A 94 -0.47 12.41 4.75
N ASP A 95 -0.47 13.32 3.77
CA ASP A 95 -1.61 14.23 3.50
C ASP A 95 -2.72 13.52 2.70
N ASN A 96 -2.97 12.25 3.00
CA ASN A 96 -4.07 11.49 2.43
C ASN A 96 -5.03 11.09 3.54
N ILE A 97 -6.25 11.63 3.50
CA ILE A 97 -7.23 11.43 4.56
C ILE A 97 -7.63 9.96 4.74
N ASN A 98 -7.70 9.18 3.66
CA ASN A 98 -8.00 7.75 3.72
C ASN A 98 -6.84 6.96 4.36
N PHE A 99 -5.61 7.39 4.10
CA PHE A 99 -4.43 6.82 4.76
C PHE A 99 -4.49 7.07 6.27
N LEU A 100 -4.76 8.31 6.69
CA LEU A 100 -4.90 8.67 8.11
C LEU A 100 -6.06 7.91 8.78
N ALA A 101 -7.20 7.76 8.11
CA ALA A 101 -8.31 6.93 8.54
C ALA A 101 -7.88 5.48 8.77
N GLY A 102 -7.12 4.90 7.82
CA GLY A 102 -6.57 3.55 7.94
C GLY A 102 -5.61 3.39 9.13
N VAL A 103 -4.75 4.39 9.38
CA VAL A 103 -3.87 4.40 10.57
C VAL A 103 -4.69 4.49 11.86
N TYR A 104 -5.76 5.30 11.87
CA TYR A 104 -6.59 5.53 13.06
C TYR A 104 -7.36 4.28 13.51
N VAL A 105 -7.80 3.45 12.55
CA VAL A 105 -8.53 2.21 12.83
C VAL A 105 -7.65 1.20 13.57
N ASP A 106 -6.34 1.20 13.31
CA ASP A 106 -5.39 0.31 13.99
C ASP A 106 -5.03 0.87 15.39
N PRO A 107 -5.44 0.21 16.49
CA PRO A 107 -5.16 0.70 17.84
C PRO A 107 -3.66 0.79 18.15
N TRP A 108 -2.83 -0.06 17.54
CA TRP A 108 -1.40 -0.14 17.81
C TRP A 108 -0.65 1.05 17.20
N TYR A 109 -1.17 1.61 16.10
CA TYR A 109 -0.52 2.68 15.35
C TYR A 109 -1.25 4.02 15.43
N ARG A 110 -2.44 4.07 16.03
CA ARG A 110 -3.15 5.33 16.30
C ARG A 110 -2.29 6.37 17.04
N ILE A 111 -1.40 5.92 17.92
CA ILE A 111 -0.45 6.79 18.66
C ILE A 111 0.51 7.56 17.75
N LEU A 112 0.67 7.14 16.48
CA LEU A 112 1.48 7.85 15.50
C LEU A 112 0.75 9.09 14.95
N LEU A 113 -0.57 9.17 15.05
CA LEU A 113 -1.31 10.33 14.59
C LEU A 113 -1.16 11.50 15.56
N THR A 114 -0.99 12.69 15.01
CA THR A 114 -1.00 13.93 15.76
C THR A 114 -2.43 14.27 16.23
N SER A 115 -2.53 15.13 17.24
CA SER A 115 -3.82 15.67 17.70
C SER A 115 -4.61 16.39 16.61
N ARG A 116 -3.95 16.87 15.54
CA ARG A 116 -4.58 17.50 14.37
C ARG A 116 -5.07 16.49 13.32
N GLU A 117 -4.42 15.35 13.20
CA GLU A 117 -4.78 14.30 12.22
C GLU A 117 -5.91 13.41 12.72
N ILE A 118 -5.95 13.13 14.03
CA ILE A 118 -6.99 12.30 14.67
C ILE A 118 -8.42 12.74 14.30
N PRO A 119 -8.83 14.01 14.49
CA PRO A 119 -10.21 14.42 14.17
C PRO A 119 -10.55 14.25 12.69
N LYS A 120 -9.61 14.59 11.79
CA LYS A 120 -9.77 14.42 10.35
C LYS A 120 -9.99 12.94 9.99
N ALA A 121 -9.15 12.05 10.54
CA ALA A 121 -9.26 10.61 10.31
C ALA A 121 -10.61 10.04 10.79
N LYS A 122 -11.13 10.50 11.93
CA LYS A 122 -12.46 10.09 12.43
C LYS A 122 -13.57 10.54 11.50
N GLU A 123 -13.51 11.79 11.03
CA GLU A 123 -14.51 12.35 10.13
C GLU A 123 -14.59 11.56 8.81
N GLU A 124 -13.44 11.22 8.23
CA GLU A 124 -13.40 10.39 7.02
C GLU A 124 -13.96 8.99 7.25
N LEU A 125 -13.71 8.37 8.40
CA LEU A 125 -14.32 7.07 8.72
C LEU A 125 -15.85 7.15 8.80
N LEU A 126 -16.38 8.25 9.34
CA LEU A 126 -17.83 8.50 9.36
C LEU A 126 -18.37 8.70 7.94
N ASP A 127 -17.66 9.43 7.07
CA ASP A 127 -18.07 9.60 5.68
C ASP A 127 -18.03 8.28 4.91
N ILE A 128 -16.96 7.49 5.05
CA ILE A 128 -16.84 6.14 4.50
C ILE A 128 -18.03 5.28 4.94
N ALA A 129 -18.36 5.27 6.24
CA ALA A 129 -19.48 4.50 6.77
C ALA A 129 -20.81 4.90 6.12
N ARG A 130 -21.10 6.21 6.03
CA ARG A 130 -22.33 6.72 5.35
C ARG A 130 -22.37 6.32 3.88
N ARG A 131 -21.24 6.39 3.16
CA ARG A 131 -21.15 5.98 1.75
C ARG A 131 -21.45 4.49 1.59
N LEU A 132 -20.91 3.64 2.46
CA LEU A 132 -21.15 2.20 2.44
C LEU A 132 -22.61 1.86 2.76
N GLU A 133 -23.22 2.51 3.76
CA GLU A 133 -24.64 2.32 4.08
C GLU A 133 -25.55 2.66 2.90
N LYS A 134 -25.30 3.82 2.26
CA LYS A 134 -26.04 4.24 1.07
C LYS A 134 -25.93 3.23 -0.07
N GLN A 135 -24.73 2.72 -0.33
CA GLN A 135 -24.51 1.70 -1.36
C GLN A 135 -25.26 0.39 -1.03
N ASN A 136 -25.23 -0.04 0.22
CA ASN A 136 -25.92 -1.26 0.66
C ASN A 136 -27.45 -1.13 0.52
N LEU A 137 -28.01 0.04 0.87
CA LEU A 137 -29.44 0.34 0.66
C LEU A 137 -29.82 0.28 -0.83
N LEU A 138 -29.01 0.87 -1.71
CA LEU A 138 -29.24 0.83 -3.16
C LEU A 138 -29.20 -0.60 -3.70
N LEU A 139 -28.26 -1.43 -3.25
CA LEU A 139 -28.19 -2.84 -3.64
C LEU A 139 -29.45 -3.62 -3.23
N ARG A 140 -29.93 -3.40 -2.01
CA ARG A 140 -31.18 -4.02 -1.50
C ARG A 140 -32.42 -3.55 -2.28
N LEU A 141 -32.50 -2.27 -2.62
CA LEU A 141 -33.61 -1.74 -3.43
C LEU A 141 -33.61 -2.33 -4.85
N ASN A 142 -32.43 -2.45 -5.47
CA ASN A 142 -32.29 -3.03 -6.80
C ASN A 142 -32.64 -4.52 -6.84
N SER A 143 -32.23 -5.29 -5.82
CA SER A 143 -32.62 -6.70 -5.71
C SER A 143 -34.14 -6.85 -5.51
N ALA A 144 -34.76 -6.02 -4.66
CA ALA A 144 -36.21 -6.01 -4.46
C ALA A 144 -36.99 -5.67 -5.74
N LYS A 145 -36.53 -4.67 -6.52
CA LYS A 145 -37.12 -4.32 -7.82
C LYS A 145 -37.03 -5.48 -8.82
N ARG A 146 -35.89 -6.18 -8.88
CA ARG A 146 -35.72 -7.37 -9.72
C ARG A 146 -36.69 -8.49 -9.35
N VAL A 147 -36.87 -8.78 -8.05
CA VAL A 147 -37.83 -9.79 -7.58
C VAL A 147 -39.27 -9.41 -7.96
N LYS A 148 -39.67 -8.14 -7.77
CA LYS A 148 -40.99 -7.66 -8.18
C LYS A 148 -41.23 -7.81 -9.69
N LYS A 149 -40.24 -7.45 -10.52
CA LYS A 149 -40.32 -7.61 -11.98
C LYS A 149 -40.47 -9.08 -12.39
N MET A 150 -39.73 -9.99 -11.76
CA MET A 150 -39.86 -11.43 -12.03
C MET A 150 -41.24 -11.98 -11.62
N LYS A 151 -41.78 -11.57 -10.47
CA LYS A 151 -43.14 -11.96 -10.06
C LYS A 151 -44.21 -11.45 -11.02
N HIS A 152 -44.08 -10.21 -11.49
CA HIS A 152 -45.00 -9.63 -12.46
C HIS A 152 -44.96 -10.40 -13.80
N ASN A 153 -43.78 -10.67 -14.35
CA ASN A 153 -43.63 -11.45 -15.59
C ASN A 153 -44.25 -12.86 -15.47
N LYS A 154 -44.04 -13.56 -14.34
CA LYS A 154 -44.67 -14.88 -14.10
C LYS A 154 -46.20 -14.80 -14.07
N SER A 155 -46.76 -13.79 -13.39
CA SER A 155 -48.22 -13.58 -13.36
C SER A 155 -48.80 -13.25 -14.73
N SER A 156 -48.10 -12.46 -15.54
CA SER A 156 -48.50 -12.12 -16.91
C SER A 156 -48.46 -13.35 -17.82
N HIS A 157 -47.42 -14.20 -17.70
CA HIS A 157 -47.33 -15.46 -18.45
C HIS A 157 -48.44 -16.44 -18.09
N GLN A 158 -48.76 -16.58 -16.80
CA GLN A 158 -49.88 -17.42 -16.34
C GLN A 158 -51.23 -16.92 -16.88
N ARG A 159 -51.46 -15.59 -16.88
CA ARG A 159 -52.68 -15.00 -17.44
C ARG A 159 -52.81 -15.18 -18.95
N LEU A 160 -51.70 -15.14 -19.69
CA LEU A 160 -51.69 -15.44 -21.13
C LEU A 160 -52.06 -16.91 -21.38
N ASN A 161 -51.44 -17.85 -20.65
CA ASN A 161 -51.77 -19.28 -20.78
C ASN A 161 -53.24 -19.59 -20.47
N LEU A 162 -53.83 -18.98 -19.44
CA LEU A 162 -55.25 -19.11 -19.11
C LEU A 162 -56.17 -18.55 -20.20
N ARG A 163 -55.77 -17.45 -20.87
CA ARG A 163 -56.51 -16.91 -22.02
C ARG A 163 -56.43 -17.85 -23.23
N PHE A 164 -55.26 -18.39 -23.54
CA PHE A 164 -55.10 -19.37 -24.63
C PHE A 164 -55.93 -20.64 -24.40
N GLN A 165 -55.98 -21.16 -23.17
CA GLN A 165 -56.82 -22.31 -22.83
C GLN A 165 -58.32 -22.01 -22.99
N LYS A 166 -58.78 -20.81 -22.60
CA LYS A 166 -60.19 -20.40 -22.77
C LYS A 166 -60.60 -20.24 -24.23
N VAL A 167 -59.73 -19.69 -25.09
CA VAL A 167 -60.01 -19.57 -26.53
C VAL A 167 -60.15 -20.94 -27.19
N HIS A 168 -59.35 -21.92 -26.78
CA HIS A 168 -59.43 -23.29 -27.30
C HIS A 168 -60.71 -24.05 -26.90
N ILE A 169 -61.33 -23.69 -25.77
CA ILE A 169 -62.58 -24.28 -25.29
C ILE A 169 -63.81 -23.68 -26.00
N LEU A 170 -63.71 -22.44 -26.50
CA LEU A 170 -64.81 -21.74 -27.20
C LEU A 170 -64.86 -22.03 -28.71
N GLN A 171 -63.96 -22.87 -29.24
CA GLN A 171 -63.90 -23.28 -30.66
C GLN A 171 -64.30 -24.75 -30.89
N LYS A 172 -64.97 -25.38 -29.92
CA LYS A 172 -65.62 -26.69 -30.03
C LYS A 172 -67.11 -26.53 -29.81
#